data_AF-A0A1M6JXV6-F1
#
_entry.id   AF-A0A1M6JXV6-F1
#
_cell.length_a   1.000
_cell.length_b   1.000
_cell.length_c   1.000
_cell.angle_alpha   90.00
_cell.angle_beta   90.00
_cell.angle_gamma   90.00
#
_symmetry.space_group_name_H-M   'P 1'
#
loop_
_entity.id
_entity.type
_entity.pdbx_description
1 polymer ?
#
loop_
_entity_poly.entity_id
_entity_poly.type
_entity_poly.pdbx_seq_one_letter_code
_entity_poly.pdbx_strand_id
1 'polypeptide(L)'
;MIAVAAKGFDSTGSKLSDAVREIVEMADARTGGQVALAVVDGIGWKGRLADLKRIWSLWETGDIDGLYTLATLADFKRDLDRFAELKGIQRLP
;
A
#
# COMPACT_ATOMS: atom_id res chain seq x y z
N MET A 1 -0.62 -9.75 12.04
CA MET A 1 -1.64 -9.32 11.06
C MET A 1 -0.94 -8.56 9.94
N ILE A 2 -1.28 -8.86 8.70
CA ILE A 2 -0.80 -8.12 7.52
C ILE A 2 -2.04 -7.51 6.86
N ALA A 3 -2.04 -6.19 6.67
CA ALA A 3 -3.08 -5.46 5.96
C ALA A 3 -2.50 -4.98 4.63
N VAL A 4 -3.22 -5.24 3.53
CA VAL A 4 -2.83 -4.81 2.19
C VAL A 4 -3.95 -3.98 1.60
N ALA A 5 -3.66 -2.70 1.35
CA ALA A 5 -4.51 -1.84 0.55
C ALA A 5 -4.07 -1.97 -0.92
N ALA A 6 -4.78 -2.79 -1.69
CA ALA A 6 -4.54 -2.93 -3.13
C ALA A 6 -5.62 -2.19 -3.92
N LYS A 7 -5.22 -1.21 -4.72
CA LYS A 7 -6.16 -0.46 -5.55
C LYS A 7 -5.58 -0.19 -6.93
N GLY A 8 -6.08 -0.93 -7.92
CA GLY A 8 -5.80 -0.69 -9.34
C GLY A 8 -6.81 0.29 -9.92
N PHE A 9 -6.35 1.40 -10.51
CA PHE A 9 -7.23 2.38 -11.10
C PHE A 9 -6.95 2.65 -12.57
N ASP A 10 -7.98 2.40 -13.39
CA ASP A 10 -8.12 2.97 -14.72
C ASP A 10 -9.32 3.95 -14.77
N SER A 11 -9.58 4.66 -13.66
CA SER A 11 -10.77 5.50 -13.46
C SER A 11 -10.42 6.87 -12.87
N THR A 12 -11.15 7.90 -13.31
CA THR A 12 -10.96 9.31 -12.99
C THR A 12 -11.38 9.72 -11.56
N GLY A 13 -10.62 10.66 -10.97
CA GLY A 13 -11.09 11.62 -9.97
C GLY A 13 -11.33 11.11 -8.55
N SER A 14 -12.59 10.79 -8.23
CA SER A 14 -13.06 10.60 -6.84
C SER A 14 -12.48 9.36 -6.17
N LYS A 15 -12.34 8.26 -6.91
CA LYS A 15 -11.86 6.99 -6.36
C LYS A 15 -10.40 7.05 -5.87
N LEU A 16 -9.60 7.96 -6.44
CA LEU A 16 -8.22 8.20 -6.00
C LEU A 16 -8.18 8.95 -4.67
N SER A 17 -9.14 9.83 -4.37
CA SER A 17 -9.23 10.49 -3.05
C SER A 17 -9.54 9.47 -1.98
N ASP A 18 -10.49 8.58 -2.26
CA ASP A 18 -10.88 7.53 -1.32
C ASP A 18 -9.72 6.57 -1.06
N ALA A 19 -8.93 6.25 -2.08
CA ALA A 19 -7.72 5.43 -1.94
C ALA A 19 -6.70 6.05 -0.97
N VAL A 20 -6.43 7.34 -1.14
CA VAL A 20 -5.49 8.06 -0.26
C VAL A 20 -6.01 8.08 1.16
N ARG A 21 -7.31 8.36 1.35
CA ARG A 21 -7.95 8.35 2.66
C ARG A 21 -7.85 6.98 3.33
N GLU A 22 -8.17 5.91 2.61
CA GLU A 22 -8.07 4.52 3.11
C GLU A 22 -6.64 4.15 3.53
N ILE A 23 -5.62 4.54 2.75
CA ILE A 23 -4.21 4.27 3.08
C ILE A 23 -3.78 5.06 4.31
N VAL A 24 -4.18 6.34 4.41
CA VAL A 24 -3.90 7.18 5.59
C VAL A 24 -4.57 6.60 6.84
N GLU A 25 -5.85 6.22 6.76
CA GLU A 25 -6.58 5.62 7.87
C GLU A 25 -5.97 4.28 8.31
N MET A 26 -5.49 3.46 7.35
CA MET A 26 -4.77 2.23 7.65
C MET A 26 -3.44 2.51 8.37
N ALA A 27 -2.69 3.53 7.94
CA ALA A 27 -1.44 3.94 8.56
C ALA A 27 -1.68 4.46 10.00
N ASP A 28 -2.69 5.32 10.18
CA ASP A 28 -3.05 5.91 11.48
C ASP A 28 -3.59 4.87 12.48
N ALA A 29 -4.36 3.89 11.99
CA ALA A 29 -4.92 2.81 12.82
C ALA A 29 -3.88 1.73 13.16
N ARG A 30 -2.68 1.77 12.54
CA ARG A 30 -1.66 0.74 12.71
C ARG A 30 -1.16 0.72 14.15
N THR A 31 -1.21 -0.45 14.77
CA THR A 31 -0.63 -0.71 16.10
C THR A 31 0.68 -1.49 15.97
N GLY A 32 1.50 -1.46 17.03
CA GLY A 32 2.79 -2.13 17.06
C GLY A 32 2.71 -3.60 16.63
N GLY A 33 3.44 -3.97 15.58
CA GLY A 33 3.50 -5.34 15.08
C GLY A 33 2.54 -5.67 13.95
N GLN A 34 1.77 -4.73 13.43
CA GLN A 34 1.04 -4.87 12.17
C GLN A 34 1.93 -4.47 10.99
N VAL A 35 1.71 -5.10 9.83
CA VAL A 35 2.38 -4.75 8.56
C VAL A 35 1.34 -4.14 7.64
N ALA A 36 1.63 -2.95 7.11
CA ALA A 36 0.76 -2.18 6.23
C ALA A 36 1.41 -2.01 4.85
N LEU A 37 0.80 -2.57 3.81
CA LEU A 37 1.32 -2.49 2.43
C LEU A 37 0.31 -1.78 1.53
N ALA A 38 0.77 -0.93 0.63
CA ALA A 38 -0.05 -0.23 -0.35
C ALA A 38 0.38 -0.57 -1.78
N VAL A 39 -0.58 -0.94 -2.63
CA VAL A 39 -0.37 -1.06 -4.09
C VAL A 39 -1.18 0.03 -4.78
N VAL A 40 -0.49 0.99 -5.37
CA VAL A 40 -1.05 2.13 -6.10
C VAL A 40 -0.62 2.06 -7.56
N ASP A 41 -1.57 1.96 -8.47
CA ASP A 41 -1.27 2.03 -9.89
C ASP A 41 -2.38 2.71 -10.70
N GLY A 42 -2.03 3.23 -11.87
CA GLY A 42 -2.95 3.89 -12.78
C GLY A 42 -2.47 5.23 -13.33
N ILE A 43 -2.88 5.56 -14.56
CA ILE A 43 -2.53 6.84 -15.21
C ILE A 43 -3.08 8.06 -14.46
N GLY A 44 -4.15 7.88 -13.67
CA GLY A 44 -4.83 8.95 -12.93
C GLY A 44 -3.97 9.65 -11.88
N TRP A 45 -2.90 9.01 -11.39
CA TRP A 45 -1.96 9.61 -10.44
C TRP A 45 -1.17 10.79 -11.04
N LYS A 46 -0.99 10.84 -12.37
CA LYS A 46 -0.32 11.96 -13.04
C LYS A 46 -1.00 13.30 -12.79
N GLY A 47 -2.34 13.29 -12.71
CA GLY A 47 -3.13 14.48 -12.37
C GLY A 47 -3.26 14.75 -10.86
N ARG A 48 -2.70 13.88 -10.03
CA ARG A 48 -2.84 13.89 -8.56
C ARG A 48 -1.51 13.67 -7.85
N LEU A 49 -0.47 14.34 -8.34
CA LEU A 49 0.89 14.19 -7.83
C LEU A 49 1.02 14.54 -6.33
N ALA A 50 0.22 15.47 -5.83
CA ALA A 50 0.22 15.83 -4.40
C ALA A 50 -0.23 14.65 -3.53
N ASP A 51 -1.25 13.91 -3.96
CA ASP A 51 -1.72 12.72 -3.26
C ASP A 51 -0.73 11.57 -3.33
N LEU A 52 -0.11 11.37 -4.49
CA LEU A 52 0.94 10.37 -4.64
C LEU A 52 2.14 10.68 -3.73
N LYS A 53 2.53 11.96 -3.64
CA LYS A 53 3.58 12.41 -2.71
C LYS A 53 3.19 12.15 -1.25
N ARG A 54 1.93 12.34 -0.88
CA ARG A 54 1.45 12.04 0.47
C ARG A 54 1.59 10.56 0.80
N ILE A 55 1.21 9.67 -0.11
CA ILE A 55 1.36 8.22 0.07
C ILE A 55 2.85 7.84 0.12
N TRP A 56 3.68 8.45 -0.73
CA TRP A 56 5.12 8.27 -0.69
C TRP A 56 5.72 8.67 0.66
N SER A 57 5.31 9.80 1.22
CA SER A 57 5.78 10.25 2.53
C SER A 57 5.47 9.24 3.63
N LEU A 58 4.27 8.62 3.63
CA LEU A 58 3.94 7.57 4.59
C LEU A 58 4.88 6.37 4.50
N TRP A 59 5.31 6.01 3.29
CA TRP A 59 6.28 4.93 3.10
C TRP A 59 7.68 5.35 3.54
N GLU A 60 8.11 6.56 3.19
CA GLU A 60 9.42 7.12 3.54
C GLU A 60 9.61 7.28 5.06
N THR A 61 8.55 7.65 5.79
CA THR A 61 8.55 7.75 7.26
C THR A 61 8.38 6.42 7.96
N GLY A 62 8.05 5.35 7.22
CA GLY A 62 7.77 4.02 7.77
C GLY A 62 6.37 3.89 8.40
N ASP A 63 5.46 4.83 8.16
CA ASP A 63 4.04 4.74 8.54
C ASP A 63 3.31 3.62 7.79
N ILE A 64 3.78 3.28 6.59
CA ILE A 64 3.49 2.03 5.89
C ILE A 64 4.78 1.30 5.54
N ASP A 65 4.73 -0.04 5.53
CA ASP A 65 5.88 -0.91 5.39
C ASP A 65 6.29 -1.18 3.93
N GLY A 66 5.40 -0.88 2.97
CA GLY A 66 5.69 -1.08 1.55
C GLY A 66 4.73 -0.34 0.62
N LEU A 67 5.28 0.16 -0.49
CA LEU A 67 4.56 0.86 -1.54
C LEU A 67 4.92 0.29 -2.91
N TYR A 68 3.91 -0.14 -3.67
CA TYR A 68 4.11 -0.87 -4.94
C TYR A 68 3.17 -0.37 -6.04
N THR A 69 3.47 -0.79 -7.27
CA THR A 69 2.69 -0.55 -8.50
C THR A 69 2.47 -1.90 -9.21
N LEU A 70 1.68 -1.96 -10.30
CA LEU A 70 1.59 -3.22 -11.06
C LEU A 70 2.96 -3.66 -11.60
N ALA A 71 3.83 -2.71 -11.96
CA ALA A 71 5.18 -2.99 -12.44
C ALA A 71 6.08 -3.60 -11.35
N THR A 72 5.78 -3.36 -10.06
CA THR A 72 6.57 -3.88 -8.93
C THR A 72 5.86 -4.97 -8.13
N LEU A 73 4.86 -5.64 -8.72
CA LEU A 73 4.13 -6.74 -8.07
C LEU A 73 5.02 -7.93 -7.68
N ALA A 74 6.10 -8.16 -8.41
CA ALA A 74 7.07 -9.20 -8.05
C ALA A 74 7.78 -8.88 -6.71
N ASP A 75 8.08 -7.61 -6.46
CA ASP A 75 8.66 -7.15 -5.19
C ASP A 75 7.61 -7.17 -4.08
N PHE A 76 6.37 -6.73 -4.36
CA PHE A 76 5.24 -6.90 -3.44
C PHE A 76 5.09 -8.34 -2.97
N LYS A 77 5.12 -9.32 -3.90
CA LYS A 77 5.04 -10.74 -3.54
C LYS A 77 6.19 -11.15 -2.63
N ARG A 78 7.42 -10.73 -2.94
CA ARG A 78 8.61 -11.07 -2.15
C ARG A 78 8.52 -10.53 -0.73
N ASP A 79 8.10 -9.27 -0.59
CA ASP A 79 7.97 -8.62 0.70
C ASP A 79 6.81 -9.20 1.51
N LEU A 80 5.68 -9.47 0.85
CA LEU A 80 4.56 -10.17 1.50
C LEU A 80 4.99 -11.53 2.06
N ASP A 81 5.78 -12.29 1.30
CA ASP A 81 6.29 -13.61 1.72
C ASP A 81 7.21 -13.46 2.94
N ARG A 82 8.12 -12.47 2.90
CA ARG A 82 9.00 -12.15 4.02
C ARG A 82 8.24 -11.71 5.27
N PHE A 83 7.23 -10.85 5.13
CA PHE A 83 6.42 -10.40 6.25
C PHE A 83 5.56 -11.54 6.82
N ALA A 84 5.06 -12.43 5.98
CA ALA A 84 4.34 -13.62 6.43
C ALA A 84 5.24 -14.52 7.29
N GLU A 85 6.48 -14.77 6.85
CA GLU A 85 7.48 -15.52 7.62
C GLU A 85 7.78 -14.86 8.97
N LEU A 86 8.06 -13.55 8.98
CA LEU A 86 8.32 -12.78 10.21
C LEU A 86 7.15 -12.77 11.19
N LYS A 87 5.92 -12.95 10.70
CA LYS A 87 4.70 -13.04 11.52
C LYS A 87 4.27 -14.46 11.83
N GLY A 88 5.01 -15.48 11.38
CA GLY A 88 4.65 -16.89 11.56
C GLY A 88 3.36 -17.27 10.84
N ILE A 89 2.99 -16.56 9.77
CA ILE A 89 1.79 -16.83 8.98
C ILE A 89 2.16 -17.85 7.90
N GLN A 90 1.60 -19.06 7.97
CA GLN A 90 1.73 -20.04 6.90
C GLN A 90 0.84 -19.66 5.71
N ARG A 91 1.43 -19.71 4.50
CA ARG A 91 0.66 -19.60 3.26
C ARG A 91 -0.15 -20.88 3.07
N LEU A 92 -1.42 -20.72 2.71
CA LEU A 92 -2.21 -21.82 2.20
C LEU A 92 -1.70 -22.20 0.80
N PRO A 93 -1.62 -23.51 0.47
CA PRO A 93 -1.14 -24.00 -0.82
C PRO A 93 -2.02 -23.58 -2.00
#